data_AF-A2IAF1-F1
#
_entry.id   AF-A2IAF1-F1
#
_cell.length_a   1.000
_cell.length_b   1.000
_cell.length_c   1.000
_cell.angle_alpha   90.00
_cell.angle_beta   90.00
_cell.angle_gamma   90.00
#
_symmetry.space_group_name_H-M   'P 1'
#
loop_
_entity.id
_entity.type
_entity.pdbx_description
1 polymer ?
#
loop_
_entity_poly.entity_id
_entity_poly.type
_entity_poly.pdbx_seq_one_letter_code
_entity_poly.pdbx_strand_id
1 'polypeptide(L)'
;GEMITEEALPTYQTMINTLDGVKDETGASSSPWALWTRAWTAEENRHGDLLRTYLYLSGRVDMLMIERTVQYLIGSGMDPGTENNPYLGFVYTSFQERATFISHGNTARLAKESGDPVLARICGTIASDEKRHEIAYTKIVEKLLE
;
A
#
# COMPACT_ATOMS: atom_id res chain seq x y z
N GLY A 1 -3.83 4.86 11.93
CA GLY A 1 -2.73 3.95 11.56
C GLY A 1 -2.76 3.78 10.08
N GLU A 2 -3.64 2.90 9.60
CA GLU A 2 -3.84 2.55 8.17
C GLU A 2 -3.69 3.75 7.22
N MET A 3 -4.51 4.81 7.35
CA MET A 3 -4.40 6.00 6.48
C MET A 3 -3.00 6.63 6.42
N ILE A 4 -2.29 6.71 7.55
CA ILE A 4 -0.93 7.32 7.59
C ILE A 4 0.06 6.44 6.83
N THR A 5 -0.11 5.11 6.91
CA THR A 5 0.69 4.15 6.15
C THR A 5 0.39 4.31 4.65
N GLU A 6 -0.88 4.36 4.24
CA GLU A 6 -1.24 4.56 2.82
C GLU A 6 -0.62 5.85 2.23
N GLU A 7 -0.62 6.94 3.01
CA GLU A 7 -0.05 8.23 2.57
C GLU A 7 1.47 8.21 2.41
N ALA A 8 2.18 7.21 2.96
CA ALA A 8 3.62 7.04 2.77
C ALA A 8 3.98 6.32 1.45
N LEU A 9 3.03 6.21 0.52
CA LEU A 9 3.20 5.61 -0.82
C LEU A 9 4.47 6.00 -1.58
N PRO A 10 4.98 7.25 -1.56
CA PRO A 10 6.24 7.58 -2.22
C PRO A 10 7.42 6.72 -1.74
N THR A 11 7.45 6.34 -0.45
CA THR A 11 8.45 5.43 0.11
C THR A 11 8.33 4.03 -0.49
N TYR A 12 7.11 3.54 -0.70
CA TYR A 12 6.86 2.17 -1.18
C TYR A 12 7.19 2.03 -2.67
N GLN A 13 6.79 3.00 -3.49
CA GLN A 13 7.20 3.03 -4.90
C GLN A 13 8.73 3.13 -5.02
N THR A 14 9.37 3.95 -4.18
CA THR A 14 10.83 4.05 -4.12
C THR A 14 11.45 2.71 -3.78
N MET A 15 10.94 2.01 -2.77
CA MET A 15 11.41 0.68 -2.38
C MET A 15 11.35 -0.33 -3.54
N ILE A 16 10.24 -0.39 -4.29
CA ILE A 16 10.18 -1.29 -5.46
C ILE A 16 11.20 -0.87 -6.53
N ASN A 17 11.40 0.44 -6.73
CA ASN A 17 12.39 0.98 -7.66
C ASN A 17 13.85 0.89 -7.18
N THR A 18 14.12 0.36 -5.98
CA THR A 18 15.49 -0.01 -5.60
C THR A 18 15.82 -1.46 -5.93
N LEU A 19 14.83 -2.29 -6.29
CA LEU A 19 15.05 -3.71 -6.54
C LEU A 19 15.73 -3.97 -7.89
N ASP A 20 16.84 -4.69 -7.86
CA ASP A 20 17.63 -5.02 -9.03
C ASP A 20 16.84 -5.90 -10.01
N GLY A 21 17.00 -5.60 -11.31
CA GLY A 21 16.35 -6.32 -12.41
C GLY A 21 14.87 -5.96 -12.65
N VAL A 22 14.22 -5.22 -11.73
CA VAL A 22 12.78 -4.88 -11.85
C VAL A 22 12.48 -3.38 -11.73
N LYS A 23 13.44 -2.56 -11.29
CA LYS A 23 13.27 -1.11 -11.15
C LYS A 23 12.92 -0.40 -12.46
N ASP A 24 12.21 0.71 -12.34
CA ASP A 24 11.96 1.64 -13.45
C ASP A 24 13.16 2.56 -13.67
N GLU A 25 13.94 2.29 -14.73
CA GLU A 25 15.17 3.02 -15.04
C GLU A 25 14.95 4.48 -15.49
N THR A 26 13.74 4.84 -15.95
CA THR A 26 13.49 6.15 -16.56
C THR A 26 12.29 6.88 -15.99
N GLY A 27 11.51 6.24 -15.10
CA GLY A 27 10.19 6.70 -14.67
C GLY A 27 9.09 6.47 -15.71
N ALA A 28 9.44 5.92 -16.87
CA ALA A 28 8.52 5.60 -17.97
C ALA A 28 9.00 4.38 -18.77
N SER A 29 9.81 3.50 -18.17
CA SER A 29 10.30 2.29 -18.85
C SER A 29 9.13 1.44 -19.33
N SER A 30 9.27 0.83 -20.50
CA SER A 30 8.28 -0.07 -21.10
C SER A 30 8.39 -1.50 -20.57
N SER A 31 9.31 -1.78 -19.64
CA SER A 31 9.42 -3.10 -19.03
C SER A 31 8.12 -3.47 -18.30
N PRO A 32 7.70 -4.76 -18.33
CA PRO A 32 6.51 -5.20 -17.59
C PRO A 32 6.60 -4.89 -16.09
N TRP A 33 7.80 -4.95 -15.51
CA TRP A 33 8.06 -4.61 -14.12
C TRP A 33 7.78 -3.14 -13.82
N ALA A 34 8.31 -2.22 -14.64
CA ALA A 34 8.08 -0.80 -14.48
C ALA A 34 6.60 -0.43 -14.71
N LEU A 35 5.95 -1.08 -15.68
CA LEU A 35 4.51 -0.93 -15.91
C LEU A 35 3.69 -1.37 -14.68
N TRP A 36 4.02 -2.52 -14.10
CA TRP A 36 3.38 -2.99 -12.86
C TRP A 36 3.60 -2.00 -11.73
N THR A 37 4.84 -1.60 -11.45
CA THR A 37 5.15 -0.66 -10.35
C THR A 37 4.35 0.63 -10.46
N ARG A 38 4.28 1.24 -11.66
CA ARG A 38 3.51 2.48 -11.86
C ARG A 38 2.00 2.25 -11.76
N ALA A 39 1.48 1.14 -12.29
CA ALA A 39 0.06 0.82 -12.23
C ALA A 39 -0.39 0.50 -10.80
N TRP A 40 0.38 -0.31 -10.07
CA TRP A 40 0.17 -0.59 -8.65
C TRP A 40 0.17 0.71 -7.84
N THR A 41 1.20 1.56 -7.97
CA THR A 41 1.22 2.87 -7.28
C THR A 41 0.01 3.74 -7.61
N ALA A 42 -0.48 3.72 -8.86
CA ALA A 42 -1.69 4.45 -9.23
C ALA A 42 -2.96 3.88 -8.57
N GLU A 43 -3.03 2.57 -8.37
CA GLU A 43 -4.12 1.94 -7.62
C GLU A 43 -4.06 2.32 -6.13
N GLU A 44 -2.88 2.18 -5.51
CA GLU A 44 -2.59 2.50 -4.10
C GLU A 44 -2.90 3.94 -3.72
N ASN A 45 -2.58 4.91 -4.59
CA ASN A 45 -2.79 6.32 -4.30
C ASN A 45 -4.24 6.63 -3.88
N ARG A 46 -5.21 5.88 -4.45
CA ARG A 46 -6.63 6.07 -4.14
C ARG A 46 -6.99 5.65 -2.71
N HIS A 47 -6.22 4.78 -2.08
CA HIS A 47 -6.47 4.30 -0.72
C HIS A 47 -6.24 5.42 0.29
N GLY A 48 -5.06 6.06 0.22
CA GLY A 48 -4.72 7.23 1.03
C GLY A 48 -5.71 8.38 0.84
N ASP A 49 -5.98 8.76 -0.42
CA ASP A 49 -6.92 9.84 -0.76
C ASP A 49 -8.31 9.64 -0.13
N LEU A 50 -8.85 8.42 -0.25
CA LEU A 50 -10.19 8.08 0.23
C LEU A 50 -10.26 8.07 1.76
N LEU A 51 -9.30 7.42 2.43
CA LEU A 51 -9.24 7.39 3.88
C LEU A 51 -8.99 8.77 4.48
N ARG A 52 -8.13 9.57 3.85
CA ARG A 52 -7.83 10.93 4.27
C ARG A 52 -9.06 11.82 4.20
N THR A 53 -9.77 11.77 3.08
CA THR A 53 -11.00 12.56 2.88
C THR A 53 -12.07 12.14 3.89
N TYR A 54 -12.24 10.84 4.13
CA TYR A 54 -13.17 10.33 5.13
C TYR A 54 -12.80 10.84 6.54
N LEU A 55 -11.53 10.73 6.95
CA LEU A 55 -11.09 11.18 8.27
C LEU A 55 -11.23 12.69 8.45
N TYR A 56 -10.89 13.49 7.43
CA TYR A 56 -11.08 14.94 7.44
C TYR A 56 -12.55 15.31 7.65
N LEU A 57 -13.46 14.73 6.84
CA LEU A 57 -14.89 15.01 6.91
C LEU A 57 -15.54 14.46 8.18
N SER A 58 -14.96 13.43 8.80
CA SER A 58 -15.50 12.84 10.04
C SER A 58 -15.51 13.83 11.20
N GLY A 59 -14.60 14.81 11.22
CA GLY A 59 -14.41 15.74 12.34
C GLY A 59 -13.99 15.06 13.65
N ARG A 60 -13.57 13.79 13.62
CA ARG A 60 -13.27 12.98 14.81
C ARG A 60 -11.79 12.86 15.16
N VAL A 61 -10.92 13.43 14.33
CA VAL A 61 -9.46 13.36 14.49
C VAL A 61 -8.80 14.72 14.25
N ASP A 62 -7.61 14.91 14.81
CA ASP A 62 -6.79 16.09 14.58
C ASP A 62 -5.96 15.92 13.30
N MET A 63 -6.43 16.54 12.20
CA MET A 63 -5.77 16.45 10.91
C MET A 63 -4.40 17.12 10.87
N LEU A 64 -4.16 18.17 11.68
CA LEU A 64 -2.84 18.80 11.75
C LEU A 64 -1.80 17.82 12.32
N MET A 65 -2.18 17.08 13.36
CA MET A 65 -1.29 16.07 13.93
C MET A 65 -1.05 14.92 12.95
N ILE A 66 -2.09 14.46 12.25
CA ILE A 66 -1.95 13.40 11.24
C ILE A 66 -1.01 13.85 10.10
N GLU A 67 -1.21 15.05 9.55
CA GLU A 67 -0.39 15.61 8.48
C GLU A 67 1.08 15.73 8.87
N ARG A 68 1.36 16.18 10.11
CA ARG A 68 2.72 16.19 10.65
C ARG A 68 3.29 14.78 10.74
N THR A 69 2.51 13.80 11.19
CA THR A 69 2.98 12.40 11.26
C THR A 69 3.30 11.85 9.88
N VAL A 70 2.46 12.08 8.87
CA VAL A 70 2.74 11.69 7.48
C VAL A 70 4.04 12.34 6.98
N GLN A 71 4.21 13.65 7.21
CA GLN A 71 5.42 14.36 6.82
C GLN A 71 6.68 13.75 7.47
N TYR A 72 6.63 13.43 8.76
CA TYR A 72 7.73 12.76 9.45
C TYR A 72 7.98 11.35 8.93
N LEU A 73 6.93 10.59 8.64
CA LEU A 73 7.05 9.22 8.16
C LEU A 73 7.73 9.18 6.78
N ILE A 74 7.24 9.98 5.82
CA ILE A 74 7.85 10.08 4.49
C ILE A 74 9.29 10.58 4.59
N GLY A 75 9.55 11.59 5.41
CA GLY A 75 10.90 12.13 5.61
C GLY A 75 11.87 11.16 6.29
N SER A 76 11.36 10.21 7.08
CA SER A 76 12.16 9.16 7.71
C SER A 76 12.41 7.99 6.76
N GLY A 77 11.48 7.73 5.84
CA GLY A 77 11.51 6.58 4.97
C GLY A 77 11.35 5.26 5.74
N MET A 78 11.75 4.17 5.10
CA MET A 78 11.73 2.82 5.66
C MET A 78 12.90 2.02 5.09
N ASP A 79 13.56 1.23 5.93
CA ASP A 79 14.48 0.18 5.50
C ASP A 79 13.81 -1.19 5.72
N PRO A 80 13.33 -1.86 4.65
CA PRO A 80 12.70 -3.17 4.76
C PRO A 80 13.72 -4.31 4.91
N GLY A 81 15.04 -4.05 4.85
CA GLY A 81 16.08 -5.08 4.88
C GLY A 81 16.06 -5.99 3.65
N THR A 82 15.62 -5.49 2.49
CA THR A 82 15.51 -6.27 1.25
C THR A 82 16.78 -6.25 0.40
N GLU A 83 17.80 -5.46 0.77
CA GLU A 83 19.14 -5.48 0.14
C GLU A 83 19.12 -5.33 -1.39
N ASN A 84 18.19 -4.51 -1.93
CA ASN A 84 17.95 -4.37 -3.38
C ASN A 84 17.57 -5.69 -4.08
N ASN A 85 17.36 -6.77 -3.35
CA ASN A 85 17.17 -8.11 -3.88
C ASN A 85 15.67 -8.33 -4.19
N PRO A 86 15.29 -8.58 -5.46
CA PRO A 86 13.90 -8.77 -5.84
C PRO A 86 13.25 -10.00 -5.18
N TYR A 87 14.01 -11.03 -4.81
CA TYR A 87 13.48 -12.20 -4.09
C TYR A 87 13.01 -11.79 -2.68
N LEU A 88 13.84 -11.03 -1.95
CA LEU A 88 13.48 -10.51 -0.64
C LEU A 88 12.33 -9.49 -0.76
N GLY A 89 12.40 -8.62 -1.77
CA GLY A 89 11.39 -7.62 -2.08
C GLY A 89 10.01 -8.23 -2.32
N PHE A 90 9.90 -9.23 -3.20
CA PHE A 90 8.59 -9.82 -3.55
C PHE A 90 8.02 -10.73 -2.45
N VAL A 91 8.86 -11.35 -1.62
CA VAL A 91 8.39 -12.03 -0.40
C VAL A 91 7.86 -11.00 0.60
N TYR A 92 8.58 -9.88 0.79
CA TYR A 92 8.15 -8.79 1.66
C TYR A 92 6.82 -8.20 1.20
N THR A 93 6.65 -7.87 -0.08
CA THR A 93 5.39 -7.31 -0.58
C THR A 93 4.24 -8.31 -0.51
N SER A 94 4.47 -9.58 -0.84
CA SER A 94 3.45 -10.63 -0.68
C SER A 94 2.91 -10.71 0.76
N PHE A 95 3.79 -10.56 1.74
CA PHE A 95 3.40 -10.55 3.16
C PHE A 95 2.64 -9.28 3.54
N GLN A 96 3.14 -8.11 3.14
CA GLN A 96 2.53 -6.83 3.50
C GLN A 96 1.12 -6.68 2.92
N GLU A 97 0.93 -7.03 1.64
CA GLU A 97 -0.39 -6.96 0.98
C GLU A 97 -1.43 -7.86 1.67
N ARG A 98 -1.00 -9.03 2.13
CA ARG A 98 -1.87 -9.89 2.94
C ARG A 98 -2.18 -9.26 4.30
N ALA A 99 -1.21 -8.59 4.92
CA ALA A 99 -1.39 -7.94 6.20
C ALA A 99 -2.38 -6.76 6.10
N THR A 100 -2.26 -5.92 5.07
CA THR A 100 -3.19 -4.81 4.81
C THR A 100 -4.57 -5.31 4.40
N PHE A 101 -4.67 -6.35 3.57
CA PHE A 101 -5.94 -7.04 3.27
C PHE A 101 -6.70 -7.43 4.55
N ILE A 102 -6.00 -8.08 5.49
CA ILE A 102 -6.59 -8.51 6.76
C ILE A 102 -6.96 -7.31 7.63
N SER A 103 -6.09 -6.28 7.71
CA SER A 103 -6.35 -5.08 8.50
C SER A 103 -7.58 -4.33 8.01
N HIS A 104 -7.62 -3.96 6.73
CA HIS A 104 -8.74 -3.27 6.10
C HIS A 104 -10.03 -4.08 6.17
N GLY A 105 -9.96 -5.41 5.96
CA GLY A 105 -11.12 -6.29 6.09
C GLY A 105 -11.69 -6.33 7.52
N ASN A 106 -10.83 -6.33 8.54
CA ASN A 106 -11.25 -6.26 9.94
C ASN A 106 -11.88 -4.90 10.27
N THR A 107 -11.26 -3.80 9.83
CA THR A 107 -11.79 -2.44 10.02
C THR A 107 -13.14 -2.30 9.33
N ALA A 108 -13.33 -2.87 8.13
CA ALA A 108 -14.61 -2.88 7.43
C ALA A 108 -15.72 -3.58 8.24
N ARG A 109 -15.41 -4.73 8.85
CA ARG A 109 -16.35 -5.47 9.70
C ARG A 109 -16.72 -4.66 10.95
N LEU A 110 -15.73 -4.08 11.63
CA LEU A 110 -15.95 -3.24 12.82
C LEU A 110 -16.78 -2.00 12.50
N ALA A 111 -16.53 -1.35 11.36
CA ALA A 111 -17.31 -0.20 10.91
C ALA A 111 -18.78 -0.58 10.69
N LYS A 112 -19.03 -1.74 10.06
CA LYS A 112 -20.39 -2.25 9.86
C LYS A 112 -21.09 -2.57 11.18
N GLU A 113 -20.40 -3.24 12.10
CA GLU A 113 -20.91 -3.54 13.46
C GLU A 113 -21.21 -2.27 14.26
N SER A 114 -20.46 -1.20 14.01
CA SER A 114 -20.64 0.12 14.64
C SER A 114 -21.67 1.01 13.95
N GLY A 115 -22.35 0.52 12.90
CA GLY A 115 -23.39 1.26 12.19
C GLY A 115 -22.88 2.29 11.17
N ASP A 116 -21.62 2.20 10.73
CA ASP A 116 -21.06 3.03 9.65
C ASP A 116 -20.90 2.22 8.34
N PRO A 117 -21.95 2.13 7.50
CA PRO A 117 -21.89 1.39 6.25
C PRO A 117 -21.00 2.05 5.19
N VAL A 118 -20.72 3.36 5.31
CA VAL A 118 -19.87 4.08 4.36
C VAL A 118 -18.42 3.70 4.59
N LEU A 119 -17.96 3.77 5.85
CA LEU A 119 -16.61 3.32 6.22
C LEU A 119 -16.42 1.83 5.93
N ALA A 120 -17.42 1.00 6.22
CA ALA A 120 -17.37 -0.42 5.90
C ALA A 120 -17.13 -0.67 4.39
N ARG A 121 -17.80 0.10 3.53
CA ARG A 121 -17.60 0.01 2.08
C ARG A 121 -16.24 0.53 1.63
N ILE A 122 -15.75 1.62 2.21
CA ILE A 122 -14.42 2.18 1.94
C ILE A 122 -13.35 1.13 2.23
N CYS A 123 -13.28 0.63 3.46
CA CYS A 123 -12.29 -0.36 3.88
C CYS A 123 -12.42 -1.68 3.10
N GLY A 124 -13.64 -2.13 2.83
CA GLY A 124 -13.86 -3.34 2.03
C GLY A 124 -13.42 -3.20 0.56
N THR A 125 -13.51 -1.99 -0.01
CA THR A 125 -13.03 -1.72 -1.38
C THR A 125 -11.51 -1.72 -1.41
N ILE A 126 -10.86 -1.06 -0.45
CA ILE A 126 -9.39 -1.07 -0.33
C ILE A 126 -8.90 -2.51 -0.16
N ALA A 127 -9.46 -3.28 0.79
CA ALA A 127 -9.12 -4.69 0.98
C ALA A 127 -9.24 -5.54 -0.30
N SER A 128 -10.16 -5.21 -1.20
CA SER A 128 -10.29 -5.93 -2.47
C SER A 128 -9.14 -5.67 -3.45
N ASP A 129 -8.52 -4.49 -3.38
CA ASP A 129 -7.32 -4.14 -4.13
C ASP A 129 -6.12 -4.91 -3.56
N GLU A 130 -5.92 -4.86 -2.24
CA GLU A 130 -4.84 -5.58 -1.53
C GLU A 130 -4.85 -7.07 -1.87
N LYS A 131 -6.06 -7.66 -1.96
CA LYS A 131 -6.19 -9.08 -2.30
C LYS A 131 -5.69 -9.38 -3.71
N ARG A 132 -5.92 -8.48 -4.68
CA ARG A 132 -5.42 -8.64 -6.05
C ARG A 132 -3.91 -8.47 -6.09
N HIS A 133 -3.35 -7.52 -5.33
CA HIS A 133 -1.91 -7.31 -5.25
C HIS A 133 -1.20 -8.47 -4.56
N GLU A 134 -1.74 -8.99 -3.45
CA GLU A 134 -1.25 -10.23 -2.80
C GLU A 134 -1.16 -11.37 -3.83
N ILE A 135 -2.22 -11.59 -4.61
CA ILE A 135 -2.24 -12.65 -5.64
C ILE A 135 -1.18 -12.42 -6.71
N ALA A 136 -0.94 -11.17 -7.13
CA ALA A 136 0.09 -10.86 -8.11
C ALA A 136 1.50 -11.16 -7.58
N TYR A 137 1.83 -10.69 -6.37
CA TYR A 137 3.15 -10.91 -5.77
C TYR A 137 3.39 -12.37 -5.40
N THR A 138 2.39 -13.06 -4.86
CA THR A 138 2.51 -14.50 -4.54
C THR A 138 2.77 -15.35 -5.78
N LYS A 139 2.17 -15.01 -6.94
CA LYS A 139 2.49 -15.69 -8.22
C LYS A 139 3.92 -15.44 -8.70
N ILE A 140 4.46 -14.25 -8.47
CA ILE A 140 5.87 -13.96 -8.77
C ILE A 140 6.77 -14.85 -7.91
N VAL A 141 6.51 -14.90 -6.60
CA VAL A 141 7.27 -15.75 -5.68
C VAL A 141 7.13 -17.24 -6.02
N GLU A 142 5.92 -17.70 -6.32
CA GLU A 142 5.67 -19.08 -6.77
C GLU A 142 6.53 -19.43 -7.98
N LYS A 143 6.59 -18.54 -8.98
CA LYS A 143 7.41 -18.76 -10.17
C LYS A 143 8.92 -18.76 -9.88
N LEU A 144 9.37 -18.00 -8.89
CA LEU A 144 10.79 -17.95 -8.48
C LEU A 144 11.22 -19.21 -7.71
N LEU A 145 10.27 -20.03 -7.22
CA LEU A 145 10.52 -21.27 -6.50
C LEU A 145 10.44 -22.53 -7.37
N GLU A 146 10.04 -22.40 -8.65
CA GLU A 146 10.05 -23.48 -9.65
C GLU A 146 11.48 -23.86 -10.08
#